data_AF-A0A9D4FPZ8-F1
#
_entry.id   AF-A0A9D4FPZ8-F1
#
_cell.length_a   1.000
_cell.length_b   1.000
_cell.length_c   1.000
_cell.angle_alpha   90.00
_cell.angle_beta   90.00
_cell.angle_gamma   90.00
#
_symmetry.space_group_name_H-M   'P 1'
#
loop_
_entity.id
_entity.type
_entity.pdbx_description
1 polymer ?
#
loop_
_entity_poly.entity_id
_entity_poly.type
_entity_poly.pdbx_seq_one_letter_code
_entity_poly.pdbx_strand_id
1 'polypeptide(L)'
;MVNELREMQDEVISIKRSITSSFHKCTLVRKDLTQFNAFIQKIGNDRELCFLACKKCEQNIQQALTVLGKSNNVLIIQEQSKTIPEQSKHNVRISSDIKETCGITNICVLPTGQVLVADWWNNNVKLLNQQYQVVSHCGVAAHAEDMCLITPSKVAVTVNDDDNNIHEVQFVTVNNSMLVTGRKLRFQHRCISTAHHEGDLFVTSGTALFKYTLGGKQVSKLYVDDSKEDSGKK
;
A
#
# COMPACT_ATOMS: atom_id res chain seq x y z
N MET A 1 14.54 14.39 27.92
CA MET A 1 13.68 13.34 27.32
C MET A 1 12.23 13.75 27.08
N VAL A 2 11.38 14.03 28.09
CA VAL A 2 9.97 14.43 27.84
C VAL A 2 9.86 15.82 27.16
N ASN A 3 10.74 16.76 27.51
CA ASN A 3 10.74 18.09 26.89
C ASN A 3 11.24 18.06 25.43
N GLU A 4 12.24 17.24 25.11
CA GLU A 4 12.76 17.07 23.74
C GLU A 4 11.73 16.41 22.80
N LEU A 5 10.95 15.44 23.31
CA LEU A 5 9.85 14.83 22.55
C LEU A 5 8.71 15.82 22.25
N ARG A 6 8.49 16.79 23.15
CA ARG A 6 7.49 17.84 22.96
C ARG A 6 7.95 18.89 21.95
N GLU A 7 9.22 19.29 22.01
CA GLU A 7 9.83 20.20 21.04
C GLU A 7 9.83 19.63 19.61
N MET A 8 10.14 18.33 19.46
CA MET A 8 10.04 17.67 18.14
C MET A 8 8.59 17.54 17.64
N GLN A 9 7.61 17.32 18.53
CA GLN A 9 6.20 17.30 18.14
C GLN A 9 5.71 18.66 17.67
N ASP A 10 6.09 19.74 18.36
CA ASP A 10 5.71 21.10 18.01
C ASP A 10 6.36 21.54 16.68
N GLU A 11 7.59 21.09 16.42
CA GLU A 11 8.29 21.32 15.15
C GLU A 11 7.63 20.57 13.98
N VAL A 12 7.24 19.30 14.16
CA VAL A 12 6.50 18.52 13.15
C VAL A 12 5.12 19.12 12.86
N ILE A 13 4.43 19.64 13.87
CA ILE A 13 3.14 20.33 13.70
C ILE A 13 3.32 21.66 12.96
N SER A 14 4.38 22.40 13.24
CA SER A 14 4.74 23.64 12.53
C SER A 14 5.02 23.39 11.03
N ILE A 15 5.79 22.35 10.73
CA ILE A 15 6.10 21.93 9.34
C ILE A 15 4.82 21.52 8.61
N LYS A 16 3.95 20.73 9.23
CA LYS A 16 2.66 20.36 8.64
C LYS A 16 1.80 21.58 8.32
N ARG A 17 1.70 22.55 9.24
CA ARG A 17 0.92 23.79 9.01
C ARG A 17 1.50 24.63 7.88
N SER A 18 2.83 24.71 7.77
CA SER A 18 3.51 25.44 6.68
C SER A 18 3.27 24.79 5.31
N ILE A 19 3.33 23.44 5.24
CA ILE A 19 3.04 22.67 4.03
C ILE A 19 1.56 22.85 3.63
N THR A 20 0.62 22.71 4.56
CA THR A 20 -0.82 22.85 4.27
C THR A 20 -1.19 24.28 3.85
N SER A 21 -0.57 25.31 4.44
CA SER A 21 -0.68 26.72 4.04
C SER A 21 -0.14 26.96 2.62
N SER A 22 0.95 26.29 2.24
CA SER A 22 1.56 26.39 0.91
C SER A 22 0.69 25.72 -0.18
N PHE A 23 0.01 24.62 0.16
CA PHE A 23 -0.97 24.00 -0.73
C PHE A 23 -2.25 24.84 -0.92
N HIS A 24 -2.69 25.59 0.10
CA HIS A 24 -3.82 26.51 -0.05
C HIS A 24 -3.52 27.73 -0.94
N LYS A 25 -2.26 28.18 -1.00
CA LYS A 25 -1.82 29.24 -1.94
C LYS A 25 -1.60 28.76 -3.37
N CYS A 26 -1.63 27.45 -3.62
CA CYS A 26 -1.46 26.85 -4.94
C CYS A 26 -2.78 26.80 -5.75
N THR A 27 -3.61 27.84 -5.66
CA THR A 27 -4.82 28.00 -6.48
C THR A 27 -4.50 28.48 -7.91
N LEU A 28 -3.23 28.79 -8.20
CA LEU A 28 -2.79 29.32 -9.50
C LEU A 28 -2.58 28.27 -10.61
N VAL A 29 -2.76 26.97 -10.33
CA VAL A 29 -2.55 25.88 -11.32
C VAL A 29 -3.87 25.33 -11.87
N ARG A 30 -4.93 26.14 -11.93
CA ARG A 30 -6.22 25.68 -12.52
C ARG A 30 -6.34 25.87 -14.03
N LYS A 31 -5.55 26.75 -14.66
CA LYS A 31 -5.62 26.98 -16.11
C LYS A 31 -4.82 25.95 -16.94
N ASP A 32 -3.82 25.29 -16.37
CA ASP A 32 -3.01 24.29 -17.07
C ASP A 32 -3.55 22.86 -16.98
N LEU A 33 -4.40 22.55 -15.99
CA LEU A 33 -4.95 21.19 -15.85
C LEU A 33 -5.87 20.80 -17.01
N THR A 34 -6.56 21.76 -17.65
CA THR A 34 -7.39 21.49 -18.83
C THR A 34 -6.54 21.17 -20.06
N GLN A 35 -5.41 21.86 -20.23
CA GLN A 35 -4.46 21.57 -21.32
C GLN A 35 -3.71 20.25 -21.08
N PHE A 36 -3.36 19.96 -19.82
CA PHE A 36 -2.74 18.71 -19.42
C PHE A 36 -3.69 17.51 -19.62
N ASN A 37 -4.96 17.62 -19.25
CA ASN A 37 -5.95 16.57 -19.47
C ASN A 37 -6.25 16.33 -20.96
N ALA A 38 -6.30 17.40 -21.78
CA ALA A 38 -6.42 17.28 -23.24
C ALA A 38 -5.15 16.66 -23.88
N PHE A 39 -3.97 16.92 -23.30
CA PHE A 39 -2.71 16.31 -23.71
C PHE A 39 -2.65 14.82 -23.35
N ILE A 40 -3.06 14.43 -22.14
CA ILE A 40 -3.14 13.01 -21.71
C ILE A 40 -4.13 12.21 -22.58
N GLN A 41 -5.28 12.79 -22.96
CA GLN A 41 -6.21 12.14 -23.90
C GLN A 41 -5.61 11.95 -25.31
N LYS A 42 -4.59 12.73 -25.69
CA LYS A 42 -3.94 12.68 -27.00
C LYS A 42 -2.77 11.68 -27.06
N ILE A 43 -2.25 11.22 -25.92
CA ILE A 43 -1.09 10.31 -25.80
C ILE A 43 -1.51 8.82 -25.80
N GLY A 44 -2.71 8.47 -26.29
CA GLY A 44 -3.16 7.08 -26.32
C GLY A 44 -2.06 6.11 -26.78
N ASN A 45 -1.81 5.04 -26.00
CA ASN A 45 -0.87 3.91 -26.16
C ASN A 45 0.53 4.11 -26.80
N ASP A 46 0.95 5.33 -27.11
CA ASP A 46 2.20 5.58 -27.82
C ASP A 46 3.33 5.86 -26.82
N ARG A 47 4.18 4.84 -26.62
CA ARG A 47 5.30 4.87 -25.67
C ARG A 47 6.29 5.99 -25.96
N GLU A 48 6.44 6.42 -27.20
CA GLU A 48 7.35 7.50 -27.57
C GLU A 48 6.84 8.87 -27.07
N LEU A 49 5.53 9.10 -27.15
CA LEU A 49 4.89 10.31 -26.64
C LEU A 49 4.91 10.38 -25.11
N CYS A 50 4.79 9.24 -24.42
CA CYS A 50 5.02 9.17 -22.97
C CYS A 50 6.46 9.55 -22.59
N PHE A 51 7.46 9.11 -23.35
CA PHE A 51 8.86 9.41 -23.09
C PHE A 51 9.18 10.90 -23.33
N LEU A 52 8.63 11.49 -24.39
CA LEU A 52 8.73 12.94 -24.64
C LEU A 52 8.00 13.79 -23.60
N ALA A 53 6.81 13.36 -23.17
CA ALA A 53 6.07 14.02 -22.09
C ALA A 53 6.83 14.00 -20.77
N CYS A 54 7.51 12.88 -20.46
CA CYS A 54 8.34 12.75 -19.27
C CYS A 54 9.54 13.72 -19.31
N LYS A 55 10.28 13.76 -20.44
CA LYS A 55 11.39 14.71 -20.62
C LYS A 55 10.95 16.17 -20.54
N LYS A 56 9.77 16.51 -21.08
CA LYS A 56 9.25 17.87 -21.03
C LYS A 56 8.77 18.26 -19.63
N CYS A 57 8.22 17.31 -18.87
CA CYS A 57 7.90 17.49 -17.45
C CYS A 57 9.17 17.73 -16.62
N GLU A 58 10.22 16.93 -16.86
CA GLU A 58 11.53 17.10 -16.22
C GLU A 58 12.14 18.48 -16.53
N GLN A 59 12.12 18.92 -17.80
CA GLN A 59 12.58 20.26 -18.19
C GLN A 59 11.76 21.38 -17.53
N ASN A 60 10.44 21.23 -17.43
CA ASN A 60 9.58 22.21 -16.76
C ASN A 60 9.83 22.25 -15.25
N ILE A 61 10.09 21.10 -14.61
CA ILE A 61 10.49 21.02 -13.20
C ILE A 61 11.85 21.71 -13.02
N GLN A 62 12.83 21.47 -13.88
CA GLN A 62 14.15 22.12 -13.80
C GLN A 62 14.06 23.64 -14.03
N GLN A 63 13.23 24.11 -14.96
CA GLN A 63 12.97 25.54 -15.15
C GLN A 63 12.24 26.17 -13.97
N ALA A 64 11.24 25.50 -13.41
CA ALA A 64 10.54 25.94 -12.21
C ALA A 64 11.49 26.02 -11.00
N LEU A 65 12.37 25.02 -10.83
CA LEU A 65 13.42 25.01 -9.81
C LEU A 65 14.44 26.15 -10.02
N THR A 66 14.79 26.48 -11.27
CA THR A 66 15.68 27.62 -11.61
C THR A 66 15.02 28.97 -11.27
N VAL A 67 13.72 29.12 -11.51
CA VAL A 67 12.95 30.32 -11.14
C VAL A 67 12.83 30.44 -9.62
N LEU A 68 12.58 29.33 -8.93
CA LEU A 68 12.53 29.27 -7.46
C LEU A 68 13.92 29.51 -6.84
N GLY A 69 15.00 29.14 -7.55
CA GLY A 69 16.42 29.41 -7.27
C GLY A 69 16.80 30.87 -7.04
N LYS A 70 15.97 31.82 -7.50
CA LYS A 70 16.16 33.26 -7.26
C LYS A 70 15.46 33.77 -6.01
N SER A 71 14.68 32.93 -5.33
CA SER A 71 14.23 33.18 -3.96
C SER A 71 15.23 32.52 -3.01
N ASN A 72 15.72 33.25 -2.00
CA ASN A 72 16.78 32.80 -1.07
C ASN A 72 16.39 31.62 -0.15
N ASN A 73 15.36 30.83 -0.50
CA ASN A 73 14.85 29.70 0.27
C ASN A 73 14.69 28.45 -0.61
N VAL A 74 15.64 28.16 -1.51
CA VAL A 74 15.67 26.86 -2.21
C VAL A 74 16.27 25.81 -1.29
N LEU A 75 15.40 24.90 -0.84
CA LEU A 75 15.81 23.67 -0.18
C LEU A 75 16.46 22.77 -1.25
N ILE A 76 17.78 22.82 -1.37
CA ILE A 76 18.54 21.87 -2.18
C ILE A 76 18.46 20.52 -1.46
N ILE A 77 17.59 19.61 -1.93
CA ILE A 77 17.64 18.21 -1.51
C ILE A 77 18.89 17.63 -2.17
N GLN A 78 20.03 17.75 -1.49
CA GLN A 78 21.22 17.02 -1.87
C GLN A 78 20.92 15.53 -1.71
N GLU A 79 20.87 14.83 -2.83
CA GLU A 79 20.76 13.38 -2.87
C GLU A 79 22.04 12.78 -2.30
N GLN A 80 22.06 12.58 -0.98
CA GLN A 80 23.14 11.86 -0.34
C GLN A 80 22.98 10.39 -0.68
N SER A 81 23.87 9.87 -1.53
CA SER A 81 24.00 8.44 -1.79
C SER A 81 24.45 7.74 -0.51
N LYS A 82 23.49 7.42 0.35
CA LYS A 82 23.72 6.68 1.59
C LYS A 82 23.96 5.23 1.18
N THR A 83 25.15 4.71 1.44
CA THR A 83 25.44 3.28 1.34
C THR A 83 24.40 2.55 2.19
N ILE A 84 23.57 1.73 1.54
CA ILE A 84 22.59 0.91 2.25
C ILE A 84 23.41 -0.07 3.09
N PRO A 85 23.30 -0.03 4.43
CA PRO A 85 24.05 -0.94 5.28
C PRO A 85 23.72 -2.39 4.91
N GLU A 86 24.69 -3.26 5.12
CA GLU A 86 24.57 -4.70 4.82
C GLU A 86 23.25 -5.25 5.37
N GLN A 87 22.45 -5.87 4.47
CA GLN A 87 21.10 -6.31 4.79
C GLN A 87 21.13 -7.43 5.84
N SER A 88 20.59 -7.18 7.03
CA SER A 88 20.39 -8.22 8.03
C SER A 88 19.32 -9.21 7.56
N LYS A 89 19.66 -10.50 7.55
CA LYS A 89 18.72 -11.58 7.24
C LYS A 89 18.05 -12.06 8.54
N HIS A 90 16.72 -12.11 8.55
CA HIS A 90 15.95 -12.59 9.69
C HIS A 90 15.21 -13.87 9.32
N ASN A 91 15.27 -14.88 10.18
CA ASN A 91 14.58 -16.15 9.95
C ASN A 91 13.10 -16.00 10.35
N VAL A 92 12.21 -16.20 9.38
CA VAL A 92 10.75 -16.18 9.58
C VAL A 92 10.13 -17.58 9.54
N ARG A 93 10.94 -18.63 9.50
CA ARG A 93 10.46 -20.01 9.49
C ARG A 93 9.95 -20.44 10.86
N ILE A 94 8.88 -21.24 10.86
CA ILE A 94 8.34 -21.91 12.04
C ILE A 94 8.34 -23.43 11.85
N SER A 95 8.20 -24.18 12.94
CA SER A 95 8.24 -25.65 12.92
C SER A 95 7.07 -26.28 12.16
N SER A 96 5.96 -25.57 12.01
CA SER A 96 4.77 -26.03 11.27
C SER A 96 4.75 -25.61 9.80
N ASP A 97 5.80 -24.98 9.28
CA ASP A 97 5.89 -24.64 7.85
C ASP A 97 6.00 -25.93 7.01
N ILE A 98 5.12 -26.06 6.02
CA ILE A 98 4.98 -27.24 5.17
C ILE A 98 5.97 -27.20 4.00
N LYS A 99 6.29 -25.99 3.51
CA LYS A 99 7.22 -25.76 2.41
C LYS A 99 8.61 -25.48 2.95
N GLU A 100 9.63 -25.85 2.17
CA GLU A 100 11.02 -25.59 2.53
C GLU A 100 11.37 -24.10 2.53
N THR A 101 10.59 -23.30 1.82
CA THR A 101 10.79 -21.87 1.66
C THR A 101 9.58 -21.09 2.14
N CYS A 102 9.80 -19.87 2.63
CA CYS A 102 8.73 -18.92 2.96
C CYS A 102 8.52 -17.97 1.77
N GLY A 103 7.28 -17.88 1.29
CA GLY A 103 6.91 -17.04 0.15
C GLY A 103 6.29 -15.74 0.65
N ILE A 104 7.12 -14.78 1.07
CA ILE A 104 6.60 -13.55 1.66
C ILE A 104 6.07 -12.61 0.59
N THR A 105 4.75 -12.42 0.57
CA THR A 105 4.04 -11.58 -0.41
C THR A 105 3.75 -10.18 0.11
N ASN A 106 3.58 -10.04 1.43
CA ASN A 106 3.22 -8.76 2.03
C ASN A 106 3.65 -8.64 3.49
N ILE A 107 3.75 -7.39 3.97
CA ILE A 107 4.01 -7.06 5.36
C ILE A 107 3.04 -5.98 5.84
N CYS A 108 2.62 -6.06 7.11
CA CYS A 108 1.83 -5.01 7.75
C CYS A 108 2.47 -4.64 9.08
N VAL A 109 2.86 -3.37 9.24
CA VAL A 109 3.48 -2.87 10.48
C VAL A 109 2.39 -2.34 11.41
N LEU A 110 2.35 -2.85 12.63
CA LEU A 110 1.44 -2.36 13.67
C LEU A 110 1.98 -1.09 14.33
N PRO A 111 1.12 -0.25 14.93
CA PRO A 111 1.55 0.90 15.72
C PRO A 111 2.48 0.56 16.90
N THR A 112 2.48 -0.70 17.36
CA THR A 112 3.39 -1.21 18.40
C THR A 112 4.80 -1.48 17.89
N GLY A 113 5.05 -1.37 16.57
CA GLY A 113 6.31 -1.72 15.92
C GLY A 113 6.47 -3.22 15.63
N GLN A 114 5.47 -4.04 15.96
CA GLN A 114 5.42 -5.44 15.53
C GLN A 114 5.09 -5.51 14.04
N VAL A 115 5.54 -6.57 13.37
CA VAL A 115 5.36 -6.76 11.93
C VAL A 115 4.60 -8.04 11.69
N LEU A 116 3.51 -7.97 10.93
CA LEU A 116 2.86 -9.16 10.36
C LEU A 116 3.48 -9.44 9.00
N VAL A 117 3.68 -10.72 8.68
CA VAL A 117 4.11 -11.17 7.36
C VAL A 117 3.13 -12.21 6.83
N ALA A 118 2.75 -12.07 5.56
CA ALA A 118 1.94 -13.05 4.83
C ALA A 118 2.88 -14.06 4.17
N ASP A 119 2.76 -15.35 4.52
CA ASP A 119 3.54 -16.43 3.93
C ASP A 119 2.65 -17.25 2.98
N TRP A 120 2.71 -16.91 1.71
CA TRP A 120 1.89 -17.47 0.62
C TRP A 120 2.08 -18.97 0.46
N TRP A 121 3.32 -19.46 0.59
CA TRP A 121 3.66 -20.87 0.41
C TRP A 121 3.21 -21.75 1.58
N ASN A 122 3.13 -21.18 2.79
CA ASN A 122 2.78 -21.91 4.01
C ASN A 122 1.37 -21.62 4.52
N ASN A 123 0.56 -20.87 3.76
CA ASN A 123 -0.83 -20.51 4.08
C ASN A 123 -0.99 -19.98 5.51
N ASN A 124 -0.08 -19.09 5.93
CA ASN A 124 -0.12 -18.55 7.28
C ASN A 124 0.27 -17.07 7.33
N VAL A 125 -0.09 -16.45 8.45
CA VAL A 125 0.36 -15.11 8.83
C VAL A 125 1.22 -15.26 10.07
N LYS A 126 2.40 -14.63 10.07
CA LYS A 126 3.33 -14.67 11.20
C LYS A 126 3.47 -13.27 11.80
N LEU A 127 3.57 -13.20 13.12
CA LEU A 127 3.79 -11.98 13.87
C LEU A 127 5.24 -11.97 14.35
N LEU A 128 5.95 -10.91 14.01
CA LEU A 128 7.32 -10.65 14.39
C LEU A 128 7.35 -9.56 15.47
N ASN A 129 8.22 -9.73 16.47
CA ASN A 129 8.53 -8.65 17.41
C ASN A 129 9.43 -7.58 16.78
N GLN A 130 9.81 -6.57 17.56
CA GLN A 130 10.67 -5.46 17.10
C GLN A 130 12.11 -5.90 16.75
N GLN A 131 12.51 -7.11 17.17
CA GLN A 131 13.78 -7.76 16.82
C GLN A 131 13.61 -8.72 15.63
N TYR A 132 12.47 -8.66 14.94
CA TYR A 132 12.11 -9.50 13.79
C TYR A 132 12.11 -11.00 14.08
N GLN A 133 11.87 -11.39 15.33
CA GLN A 133 11.68 -12.80 15.72
C GLN A 133 10.20 -13.15 15.66
N VAL A 134 9.87 -14.32 15.10
CA VAL A 134 8.49 -14.81 15.08
C VAL A 134 8.03 -15.16 16.48
N VAL A 135 7.01 -14.46 16.98
CA VAL A 135 6.43 -14.66 18.32
C VAL A 135 5.05 -15.32 18.30
N SER A 136 4.36 -15.28 17.15
CA SER A 136 3.08 -15.96 16.96
C SER A 136 2.82 -16.21 15.48
N HIS A 137 1.92 -17.12 15.17
CA HIS A 137 1.45 -17.40 13.81
C HIS A 137 0.01 -17.91 13.84
N CYS A 138 -0.71 -17.75 12.74
CA CYS A 138 -2.01 -18.38 12.55
C CYS A 138 -2.18 -18.85 11.10
N GLY A 139 -2.81 -19.99 10.90
CA GLY A 139 -3.17 -20.47 9.57
C GLY A 139 -4.29 -19.64 8.95
N VAL A 140 -4.21 -19.45 7.63
CA VAL A 140 -5.29 -18.95 6.78
C VAL A 140 -5.80 -20.08 5.88
N ALA A 141 -6.88 -19.86 5.14
CA ALA A 141 -7.53 -20.95 4.40
C ALA A 141 -6.73 -21.41 3.18
N ALA A 142 -5.94 -20.51 2.60
CA ALA A 142 -5.14 -20.76 1.41
C ALA A 142 -4.04 -19.70 1.30
N HIS A 143 -3.62 -19.32 0.09
CA HIS A 143 -2.48 -18.45 -0.09
C HIS A 143 -2.75 -17.01 0.37
N ALA A 144 -1.97 -16.54 1.34
CA ALA A 144 -2.02 -15.15 1.80
C ALA A 144 -1.32 -14.24 0.78
N GLU A 145 -2.06 -13.31 0.18
CA GLU A 145 -1.57 -12.45 -0.92
C GLU A 145 -1.20 -11.05 -0.42
N ASP A 146 -2.12 -10.39 0.29
CA ASP A 146 -1.98 -9.00 0.73
C ASP A 146 -2.59 -8.78 2.12
N MET A 147 -2.20 -7.70 2.78
CA MET A 147 -2.68 -7.32 4.10
C MET A 147 -2.89 -5.82 4.23
N CYS A 148 -3.95 -5.42 4.93
CA CYS A 148 -4.13 -4.02 5.32
C CYS A 148 -4.60 -3.87 6.77
N LEU A 149 -4.12 -2.81 7.42
CA LEU A 149 -4.48 -2.48 8.79
C LEU A 149 -5.90 -1.89 8.83
N ILE A 150 -6.77 -2.50 9.63
CA ILE A 150 -8.15 -2.03 9.86
C ILE A 150 -8.23 -1.20 11.13
N THR A 151 -7.64 -1.71 12.21
CA THR A 151 -7.48 -1.03 13.49
C THR A 151 -6.07 -1.31 14.02
N PRO A 152 -5.58 -0.63 15.08
CA PRO A 152 -4.23 -0.86 15.62
C PRO A 152 -3.89 -2.32 15.97
N SER A 153 -4.89 -3.18 16.15
CA SER A 153 -4.72 -4.60 16.48
C SER A 153 -5.39 -5.54 15.48
N LYS A 154 -5.99 -5.05 14.39
CA LYS A 154 -6.76 -5.87 13.45
C LYS A 154 -6.32 -5.63 12.02
N VAL A 155 -6.03 -6.72 11.32
CA VAL A 155 -5.57 -6.74 9.93
C VAL A 155 -6.56 -7.54 9.09
N ALA A 156 -6.84 -7.07 7.88
CA ALA A 156 -7.53 -7.83 6.86
C ALA A 156 -6.48 -8.47 5.94
N VAL A 157 -6.63 -9.76 5.66
CA VAL A 157 -5.70 -10.56 4.87
C VAL A 157 -6.45 -11.09 3.66
N THR A 158 -6.01 -10.77 2.45
CA THR A 158 -6.56 -11.41 1.25
C THR A 158 -6.01 -12.82 1.14
N VAL A 159 -6.90 -13.77 0.90
CA VAL A 159 -6.59 -15.19 0.77
C VAL A 159 -7.16 -15.67 -0.54
N ASN A 160 -6.31 -16.30 -1.36
CA ASN A 160 -6.67 -16.71 -2.69
C ASN A 160 -6.22 -18.13 -3.02
N ASP A 161 -7.09 -18.87 -3.68
CA ASP A 161 -6.79 -20.15 -4.31
C ASP A 161 -7.82 -20.39 -5.42
N ASP A 162 -7.36 -20.19 -6.66
CA ASP A 162 -8.18 -20.33 -7.86
C ASP A 162 -8.60 -21.80 -8.08
N ASP A 163 -7.78 -22.77 -7.66
CA ASP A 163 -8.05 -24.20 -7.85
C ASP A 163 -9.17 -24.68 -6.92
N ASN A 164 -9.22 -24.15 -5.70
CA ASN A 164 -10.23 -24.48 -4.69
C ASN A 164 -11.39 -23.46 -4.61
N ASN A 165 -11.43 -22.47 -5.51
CA ASN A 165 -12.42 -21.38 -5.53
C ASN A 165 -12.53 -20.68 -4.16
N ILE A 166 -11.37 -20.40 -3.54
CA ILE A 166 -11.28 -19.65 -2.30
C ILE A 166 -10.86 -18.24 -2.65
N HIS A 167 -11.80 -17.30 -2.52
CA HIS A 167 -11.53 -15.88 -2.65
C HIS A 167 -12.14 -15.17 -1.46
N GLU A 168 -11.32 -14.92 -0.45
CA GLU A 168 -11.80 -14.36 0.80
C GLU A 168 -10.86 -13.33 1.41
N VAL A 169 -11.42 -12.51 2.28
CA VAL A 169 -10.68 -11.67 3.21
C VAL A 169 -10.87 -12.26 4.60
N GLN A 170 -9.78 -12.69 5.23
CA GLN A 170 -9.78 -13.13 6.62
C GLN A 170 -9.33 -12.00 7.52
N PHE A 171 -10.04 -11.78 8.64
CA PHE A 171 -9.59 -10.81 9.63
C PHE A 171 -8.72 -11.50 10.68
N VAL A 172 -7.53 -10.97 10.92
CA VAL A 172 -6.62 -11.45 11.96
C VAL A 172 -6.49 -10.37 13.02
N THR A 173 -6.58 -10.75 14.29
CA THR A 173 -6.43 -9.84 15.44
C THR A 173 -5.18 -10.21 16.23
N VAL A 174 -4.39 -9.21 16.62
CA VAL A 174 -3.29 -9.35 17.56
C VAL A 174 -3.79 -9.04 18.96
N ASN A 175 -3.74 -10.02 19.85
CA ASN A 175 -4.10 -9.88 21.26
C ASN A 175 -2.96 -10.41 22.12
N ASN A 176 -2.34 -9.56 22.93
CA ASN A 176 -1.20 -9.93 23.78
C ASN A 176 -0.08 -10.69 23.02
N SER A 177 0.31 -10.15 21.86
CA SER A 177 1.30 -10.77 20.96
C SER A 177 0.91 -12.15 20.40
N MET A 178 -0.36 -12.53 20.49
CA MET A 178 -0.91 -13.73 19.86
C MET A 178 -1.80 -13.37 18.69
N LEU A 179 -1.65 -14.09 17.58
CA LEU A 179 -2.54 -13.98 16.43
C LEU A 179 -3.79 -14.84 16.64
N VAL A 180 -4.95 -14.23 16.42
CA VAL A 180 -6.26 -14.89 16.48
C VAL A 180 -7.00 -14.64 15.17
N THR A 181 -7.31 -15.72 14.46
CA THR A 181 -8.15 -15.66 13.26
C THR A 181 -9.60 -15.35 13.66
N GLY A 182 -10.17 -14.33 13.04
CA GLY A 182 -11.53 -13.89 13.24
C GLY A 182 -12.45 -14.36 12.10
N ARG A 183 -13.47 -13.54 11.83
CA ARG A 183 -14.42 -13.79 10.73
C ARG A 183 -13.75 -13.73 9.35
N LYS A 184 -14.46 -14.24 8.36
CA LYS A 184 -14.05 -14.26 6.95
C LYS A 184 -15.15 -13.66 6.07
N LEU A 185 -14.77 -13.02 4.97
CA LEU A 185 -15.69 -12.52 3.95
C LEU A 185 -15.37 -13.25 2.64
N ARG A 186 -16.35 -13.93 2.07
CA ARG A 186 -16.18 -14.62 0.77
C ARG A 186 -16.71 -13.78 -0.36
N PHE A 187 -16.00 -13.80 -1.48
CA PHE A 187 -16.32 -13.04 -2.67
C PHE A 187 -16.49 -13.97 -3.87
N GLN A 188 -17.26 -13.52 -4.86
CA GLN A 188 -17.47 -14.23 -6.12
C GLN A 188 -16.40 -13.89 -7.17
N HIS A 189 -15.35 -13.17 -6.76
CA HIS A 189 -14.25 -12.76 -7.61
C HIS A 189 -12.94 -12.93 -6.85
N ARG A 190 -11.84 -13.05 -7.60
CA ARG A 190 -10.49 -13.08 -7.04
C ARG A 190 -10.24 -11.84 -6.16
N CYS A 191 -9.64 -12.07 -4.99
CA CYS A 191 -9.19 -11.02 -4.07
C CYS A 191 -7.67 -10.99 -4.08
N ILE A 192 -7.08 -9.98 -4.71
CA ILE A 192 -5.62 -9.86 -4.86
C ILE A 192 -5.09 -8.94 -3.76
N SER A 193 -5.50 -7.67 -3.78
CA SER A 193 -5.06 -6.67 -2.81
C SER A 193 -6.24 -6.06 -2.05
N THR A 194 -5.95 -5.55 -0.86
CA THR A 194 -6.93 -4.93 0.03
C THR A 194 -6.43 -3.61 0.60
N ALA A 195 -7.33 -2.65 0.77
CA ALA A 195 -7.07 -1.41 1.47
C ALA A 195 -8.27 -1.04 2.35
N HIS A 196 -8.01 -0.28 3.41
CA HIS A 196 -9.04 0.19 4.32
C HIS A 196 -9.01 1.71 4.44
N HIS A 197 -10.17 2.32 4.30
CA HIS A 197 -10.31 3.77 4.40
C HIS A 197 -11.72 4.12 4.91
N GLU A 198 -11.78 4.92 5.97
CA GLU A 198 -13.03 5.45 6.55
C GLU A 198 -14.12 4.40 6.84
N GLY A 199 -13.72 3.20 7.29
CA GLY A 199 -14.65 2.12 7.63
C GLY A 199 -15.10 1.27 6.43
N ASP A 200 -14.59 1.56 5.24
CA ASP A 200 -14.80 0.77 4.04
C ASP A 200 -13.56 -0.05 3.69
N LEU A 201 -13.81 -1.22 3.12
CA LEU A 201 -12.81 -2.14 2.59
C LEU A 201 -12.81 -2.06 1.07
N PHE A 202 -11.65 -1.79 0.49
CA PHE A 202 -11.42 -1.75 -0.94
C PHE A 202 -10.70 -3.03 -1.32
N VAL A 203 -11.23 -3.77 -2.27
CA VAL A 203 -10.67 -5.07 -2.69
C VAL A 203 -10.46 -5.04 -4.19
N THR A 204 -9.26 -5.36 -4.64
CA THR A 204 -8.95 -5.51 -6.05
C THR A 204 -9.06 -6.96 -6.50
N SER A 205 -9.51 -7.13 -7.74
CA SER A 205 -9.26 -8.32 -8.54
C SER A 205 -8.18 -8.02 -9.58
N GLY A 206 -7.93 -8.95 -10.50
CA GLY A 206 -7.03 -8.71 -11.64
C GLY A 206 -7.57 -7.70 -12.67
N THR A 207 -8.86 -7.35 -12.59
CA THR A 207 -9.56 -6.51 -13.57
C THR A 207 -10.49 -5.47 -12.95
N ALA A 208 -10.70 -5.45 -11.64
CA ALA A 208 -11.69 -4.56 -11.04
C ALA A 208 -11.29 -4.10 -9.64
N LEU A 209 -11.84 -2.97 -9.23
CA LEU A 209 -11.77 -2.44 -7.87
C LEU A 209 -13.17 -2.36 -7.29
N PHE A 210 -13.36 -3.02 -6.17
CA PHE A 210 -14.63 -3.10 -5.46
C PHE A 210 -14.54 -2.39 -4.12
N LYS A 211 -15.65 -1.82 -3.69
CA LYS A 211 -15.82 -1.23 -2.37
C LYS A 211 -16.83 -2.05 -1.58
N TYR A 212 -16.45 -2.46 -0.38
CA TYR A 212 -17.26 -3.22 0.56
C TYR A 212 -17.34 -2.51 1.90
N THR A 213 -18.44 -2.70 2.61
CA THR A 213 -18.45 -2.47 4.06
C THR A 213 -17.54 -3.50 4.74
N LEU A 214 -17.05 -3.23 5.95
CA LEU A 214 -16.33 -4.24 6.73
C LEU A 214 -17.16 -5.50 7.00
N GLY A 215 -18.50 -5.42 6.93
CA GLY A 215 -19.42 -6.55 7.05
C GLY A 215 -19.52 -7.43 5.80
N GLY A 216 -18.86 -7.08 4.70
CA GLY A 216 -18.85 -7.85 3.44
C GLY A 216 -19.97 -7.49 2.47
N LYS A 217 -20.85 -6.53 2.80
CA LYS A 217 -21.81 -6.00 1.83
C LYS A 217 -21.07 -5.17 0.79
N GLN A 218 -21.21 -5.51 -0.50
CA GLN A 218 -20.71 -4.68 -1.59
C GLN A 218 -21.46 -3.36 -1.63
N VAL A 219 -20.71 -2.26 -1.65
CA VAL A 219 -21.24 -0.88 -1.75
C VAL A 219 -21.25 -0.46 -3.21
N SER A 220 -20.11 -0.60 -3.90
CA SER A 220 -19.97 -0.18 -5.30
C SER A 220 -18.83 -0.93 -6.00
N LYS A 221 -18.86 -0.91 -7.33
CA LYS A 221 -17.74 -1.30 -8.20
C LYS A 221 -17.14 -0.01 -8.75
N LEU A 222 -15.92 0.33 -8.35
CA LEU A 222 -15.30 1.63 -8.62
C LEU A 222 -14.56 1.66 -9.95
N TYR A 223 -14.03 0.50 -10.37
CA TYR A 223 -13.32 0.34 -11.64
C TYR A 223 -13.52 -1.07 -12.17
N VAL A 224 -13.62 -1.20 -13.50
CA VAL A 224 -13.60 -2.47 -14.23
C VAL A 224 -12.83 -2.28 -15.52
N ASP A 225 -11.96 -3.22 -15.81
CA ASP A 225 -11.32 -3.41 -17.10
C ASP A 225 -12.06 -4.48 -17.89
N ASP A 226 -13.04 -4.03 -18.69
CA ASP A 226 -13.83 -4.91 -19.56
C ASP A 226 -13.04 -5.38 -20.80
N SER A 227 -11.83 -4.87 -21.03
CA SER A 227 -11.03 -5.23 -22.22
C SER A 227 -10.57 -6.70 -22.24
N LYS A 228 -10.69 -7.40 -21.11
CA LYS A 228 -10.24 -8.79 -20.95
C LYS A 228 -11.36 -9.83 -20.93
N GLU A 229 -12.63 -9.42 -20.99
CA GLU A 229 -13.75 -10.39 -20.96
C GLU A 229 -13.94 -11.17 -22.28
N ASP A 230 -13.24 -10.81 -23.37
CA ASP A 230 -13.50 -11.38 -24.71
C ASP A 230 -12.49 -12.44 -25.20
N SER A 231 -11.53 -12.90 -24.39
CA SER A 231 -10.51 -13.87 -24.83
C SER A 231 -10.86 -15.35 -24.62
N GLY A 232 -12.14 -15.73 -24.76
CA GLY A 232 -12.50 -17.09 -25.14
C GLY A 232 -12.74 -18.10 -24.00
N LYS A 233 -14.03 -18.27 -23.67
CA LYS A 233 -14.63 -19.60 -23.47
C LYS A 233 -15.91 -19.66 -24.29
N LYS A 234 -15.75 -20.08 -25.56
CA LYS A 234 -16.80 -20.75 -26.33
C LYS A 234 -16.61 -22.25 -26.19
#